data_AF-A0A316G6Q0-F1
#
_entry.id   AF-A0A316G6Q0-F1
#
_cell.length_a   1.000
_cell.length_b   1.000
_cell.length_c   1.000
_cell.angle_alpha   90.00
_cell.angle_beta   90.00
_cell.angle_gamma   90.00
#
_symmetry.space_group_name_H-M   'P 1'
#
loop_
_entity.id
_entity.type
_entity.pdbx_description
1 polymer ?
#
loop_
_entity_poly.entity_id
_entity_poly.type
_entity_poly.pdbx_seq_one_letter_code
_entity_poly.pdbx_strand_id
1 'polypeptide(L)'
;MPKAAAEEHQIAGHTVRLSSPDKIVFPGRGFTKRDVFEYYLAVGDGILRALRDRPTTLQRFPDGIEGEAFYQKRIPTRGVPDWIRTATIRFPSMRTADELSPADLAHVAWAAQMGTVVFHPWPVRAGAPDEPDELRIDLDPQPGTGFADVIATAEVVRAVLADLGWTGYPKTSGGRGVHVYVRIAPQWSFVDVRRAAIALAREVERRNPAGITTSWWKEERGERVFLDYNQMARDRTIACAYSLRANARATVSAPVTWDELASAEPDDFDLRTMPPRFAAVGDPHAGIDDVAHDLTPLLEWVKRDERDGLGDLPYPPDHPKMPGEPKRVQPSKDRDLK
;
A
#
# COMPACT_ATOMS: atom_id res chain seq x y z
N MET A 1 -30.76 -23.17 0.07
CA MET A 1 -29.91 -24.01 0.96
C MET A 1 -29.96 -23.40 2.36
N PRO A 2 -29.96 -24.20 3.44
CA PRO A 2 -29.86 -23.65 4.80
C PRO A 2 -28.56 -22.87 4.97
N LYS A 3 -28.59 -21.79 5.75
CA LYS A 3 -27.40 -20.97 6.03
C LYS A 3 -26.41 -21.81 6.84
N ALA A 4 -25.17 -21.94 6.39
CA ALA A 4 -24.13 -22.61 7.17
C ALA A 4 -24.00 -21.99 8.57
N ALA A 5 -23.74 -22.87 9.55
CA ALA A 5 -23.50 -22.46 10.92
C ALA A 5 -22.25 -21.56 11.01
N ALA A 6 -22.18 -20.76 12.08
CA ALA A 6 -20.95 -20.06 12.37
C ALA A 6 -19.89 -21.03 12.90
N GLU A 7 -18.63 -20.72 12.63
CA GLU A 7 -17.47 -21.51 13.03
C GLU A 7 -16.63 -20.73 14.03
N GLU A 8 -15.90 -21.45 14.88
CA GLU A 8 -14.96 -20.87 15.82
C GLU A 8 -13.57 -21.40 15.55
N HIS A 9 -12.61 -20.49 15.36
CA HIS A 9 -11.23 -20.79 15.02
C HIS A 9 -10.31 -20.30 16.14
N GLN A 10 -9.40 -21.15 16.63
CA GLN A 10 -8.37 -20.74 17.59
C GLN A 10 -7.15 -20.24 16.82
N ILE A 11 -6.87 -18.93 16.89
CA ILE A 11 -5.81 -18.26 16.13
C ILE A 11 -5.03 -17.39 17.10
N ALA A 12 -3.71 -17.57 17.18
CA ALA A 12 -2.82 -16.79 18.06
C ALA A 12 -3.29 -16.69 19.53
N GLY A 13 -3.94 -17.75 20.05
CA GLY A 13 -4.47 -17.77 21.43
C GLY A 13 -5.84 -17.11 21.61
N HIS A 14 -6.48 -16.67 20.53
CA HIS A 14 -7.80 -16.03 20.53
C HIS A 14 -8.83 -16.88 19.77
N THR A 15 -10.07 -16.85 20.25
CA THR A 15 -11.21 -17.44 19.53
C THR A 15 -11.77 -16.41 18.53
N VAL A 16 -11.70 -16.72 17.24
CA VAL A 16 -12.24 -15.89 16.15
C VAL A 16 -13.44 -16.61 15.52
N ARG A 17 -14.60 -15.98 15.57
CA ARG A 17 -15.83 -16.52 14.98
C ARG A 17 -15.94 -16.18 13.50
N LEU A 18 -16.05 -17.16 12.61
CA LEU A 18 -16.39 -16.97 11.20
C LEU A 18 -17.89 -17.18 10.99
N SER A 19 -18.61 -16.16 10.53
CA SER A 19 -20.06 -16.26 10.28
C SER A 19 -20.39 -16.06 8.82
N SER A 20 -21.44 -16.75 8.35
CA SER A 20 -21.84 -16.79 6.94
C SER A 20 -20.67 -17.20 6.03
N PRO A 21 -19.99 -18.33 6.31
CA PRO A 21 -18.79 -18.74 5.59
C PRO A 21 -19.03 -18.87 4.09
N ASP A 22 -20.20 -19.37 3.68
CA ASP A 22 -20.54 -19.62 2.27
C ASP A 22 -21.02 -18.36 1.53
N LYS A 23 -21.00 -17.18 2.18
CA LYS A 23 -21.35 -15.93 1.49
C LYS A 23 -20.35 -15.70 0.36
N ILE A 24 -20.84 -15.54 -0.87
CA ILE A 24 -20.01 -15.21 -2.03
C ILE A 24 -19.43 -13.80 -1.86
N VAL A 25 -18.10 -13.69 -1.93
CA VAL A 25 -17.38 -12.41 -1.91
C VAL A 25 -16.93 -12.01 -3.31
N PHE A 26 -16.49 -12.97 -4.14
CA PHE A 26 -16.08 -12.75 -5.53
C PHE A 26 -16.97 -13.55 -6.50
N PRO A 27 -18.10 -12.98 -6.97
CA PRO A 27 -19.07 -13.72 -7.79
C PRO A 27 -18.49 -14.34 -9.06
N GLY A 28 -17.69 -13.58 -9.82
CA GLY A 28 -17.07 -14.06 -11.07
C GLY A 28 -16.09 -15.23 -10.89
N ARG A 29 -15.60 -15.48 -9.68
CA ARG A 29 -14.67 -16.57 -9.34
C ARG A 29 -15.28 -17.63 -8.43
N GLY A 30 -16.47 -17.37 -7.86
CA GLY A 30 -17.13 -18.22 -6.88
C GLY A 30 -16.49 -18.22 -5.49
N PHE A 31 -15.53 -17.34 -5.20
CA PHE A 31 -14.89 -17.33 -3.87
C PHE A 31 -15.82 -16.78 -2.79
N THR A 32 -15.86 -17.50 -1.69
CA THR A 32 -16.67 -17.26 -0.51
C THR A 32 -15.91 -16.45 0.54
N LYS A 33 -16.61 -16.06 1.60
CA LYS A 33 -16.03 -15.44 2.77
C LYS A 33 -15.07 -16.37 3.50
N ARG A 34 -15.35 -17.68 3.51
CA ARG A 34 -14.44 -18.70 4.02
C ARG A 34 -13.13 -18.68 3.24
N ASP A 35 -13.18 -18.64 1.91
CA ASP A 35 -11.98 -18.62 1.07
C ASP A 35 -11.10 -17.39 1.37
N VAL A 36 -11.71 -16.21 1.55
CA VAL A 36 -10.99 -14.99 1.96
C VAL A 36 -10.36 -15.12 3.35
N PHE A 37 -11.11 -15.68 4.30
CA PHE A 37 -10.64 -15.89 5.67
C PHE A 37 -9.45 -16.85 5.69
N GLU A 38 -9.58 -18.02 5.06
CA GLU A 38 -8.54 -19.05 4.98
C GLU A 38 -7.32 -18.59 4.17
N TYR A 39 -7.53 -17.81 3.11
CA TYR A 39 -6.45 -17.17 2.36
C TYR A 39 -5.53 -16.36 3.29
N TYR A 40 -6.10 -15.48 4.12
CA TYR A 40 -5.31 -14.64 5.02
C TYR A 40 -4.60 -15.44 6.10
N LEU A 41 -5.17 -16.57 6.53
CA LEU A 41 -4.47 -17.48 7.43
C LEU A 41 -3.28 -18.16 6.75
N ALA A 42 -3.44 -18.58 5.49
CA ALA A 42 -2.41 -19.28 4.74
C ALA A 42 -1.18 -18.43 4.42
N VAL A 43 -1.35 -17.11 4.28
CA VAL A 43 -0.25 -16.14 4.08
C VAL A 43 0.14 -15.42 5.38
N GLY A 44 -0.23 -15.98 6.54
CA GLY A 44 -0.25 -15.30 7.84
C GLY A 44 1.04 -14.58 8.22
N ASP A 45 2.20 -15.22 8.06
CA ASP A 45 3.49 -14.61 8.40
C ASP A 45 3.81 -13.41 7.49
N GLY A 46 3.48 -13.51 6.20
CA GLY A 46 3.70 -12.46 5.22
C GLY A 46 2.77 -11.26 5.42
N ILE A 47 1.46 -11.50 5.53
CA ILE A 47 0.50 -10.40 5.76
C ILE A 47 0.76 -9.71 7.11
N LEU A 48 1.18 -10.45 8.14
CA LEU A 48 1.56 -9.85 9.41
C LEU A 48 2.82 -9.01 9.32
N ARG A 49 3.83 -9.38 8.54
CA ARG A 49 4.99 -8.51 8.33
C ARG A 49 4.59 -7.14 7.78
N ALA A 50 3.57 -7.13 6.92
CA ALA A 50 3.05 -5.91 6.32
C ALA A 50 2.11 -5.11 7.23
N LEU A 51 1.55 -5.70 8.29
CA LEU A 51 0.49 -5.10 9.13
C LEU A 51 0.87 -4.92 10.59
N ARG A 52 1.88 -5.64 11.09
CA ARG A 52 2.18 -5.72 12.52
C ARG A 52 2.47 -4.34 13.10
N ASP A 53 1.69 -4.00 14.11
CA ASP A 53 1.70 -2.73 14.83
C ASP A 53 1.44 -1.51 13.93
N ARG A 54 0.86 -1.69 12.74
CA ARG A 54 0.50 -0.59 11.84
C ARG A 54 -0.98 -0.25 11.97
N PRO A 55 -1.34 1.01 12.31
CA PRO A 55 -2.71 1.49 12.13
C PRO A 55 -3.15 1.19 10.69
N THR A 56 -4.33 0.60 10.52
CA THR A 56 -4.76 0.06 9.23
C THR A 56 -6.21 0.40 8.94
N THR A 57 -6.41 1.08 7.80
CA THR A 57 -7.72 1.29 7.21
C THR A 57 -8.19 0.01 6.53
N LEU A 58 -9.44 -0.39 6.79
CA LEU A 58 -10.03 -1.62 6.27
C LEU A 58 -10.99 -1.30 5.13
N GLN A 59 -10.77 -1.87 3.95
CA GLN A 59 -11.75 -1.83 2.87
C GLN A 59 -12.65 -3.07 2.96
N ARG A 60 -13.89 -2.85 3.39
CA ARG A 60 -14.86 -3.89 3.73
C ARG A 60 -15.93 -4.02 2.65
N PHE A 61 -16.33 -5.26 2.41
CA PHE A 61 -17.37 -5.65 1.46
C PHE A 61 -18.32 -6.64 2.11
N PRO A 62 -19.21 -6.18 3.02
CA PRO A 62 -20.08 -7.07 3.78
C PRO A 62 -20.93 -7.98 2.91
N ASP A 63 -21.29 -7.54 1.70
CA ASP A 63 -22.14 -8.24 0.73
C ASP A 63 -21.39 -8.63 -0.57
N GLY A 64 -20.06 -8.71 -0.50
CA GLY A 64 -19.20 -9.05 -1.64
C GLY A 64 -18.76 -7.84 -2.47
N ILE A 65 -17.81 -8.06 -3.38
CA ILE A 65 -17.09 -6.96 -4.05
C ILE A 65 -17.92 -6.15 -5.06
N GLU A 66 -19.08 -6.69 -5.48
CA GLU A 66 -20.04 -6.00 -6.34
C GLU A 66 -21.04 -5.15 -5.54
N GLY A 67 -21.05 -5.29 -4.21
CA GLY A 67 -21.86 -4.48 -3.29
C GLY A 67 -21.16 -3.17 -2.90
N GLU A 68 -21.72 -2.49 -1.89
CA GLU A 68 -21.15 -1.25 -1.37
C GLU A 68 -19.82 -1.49 -0.64
N ALA A 69 -18.78 -0.75 -1.03
CA ALA A 69 -17.50 -0.74 -0.35
C ALA A 69 -17.54 0.21 0.85
N PHE A 70 -17.07 -0.25 2.01
CA PHE A 70 -16.95 0.55 3.23
C PHE A 70 -15.50 0.69 3.65
N TYR A 71 -14.95 1.91 3.59
CA TYR A 71 -13.62 2.23 4.08
C TYR A 71 -13.67 2.58 5.58
N GLN A 72 -13.38 1.59 6.42
CA GLN A 72 -13.37 1.75 7.87
C GLN A 72 -11.99 2.20 8.35
N LYS A 73 -11.91 3.48 8.74
CA LYS A 73 -10.74 4.04 9.43
C LYS A 73 -10.86 3.83 10.94
N ARG A 74 -11.92 4.36 11.54
CA ARG A 74 -12.19 4.25 12.97
C ARG A 74 -12.76 2.89 13.34
N ILE A 75 -12.18 2.26 14.36
CA ILE A 75 -12.73 1.05 14.97
C ILE A 75 -13.99 1.38 15.79
N PRO A 76 -15.08 0.57 15.68
CA PRO A 76 -16.28 0.78 16.49
C PRO A 76 -16.01 0.69 18.00
N THR A 77 -16.78 1.40 18.81
CA THR A 77 -16.66 1.36 20.28
C THR A 77 -17.40 0.20 20.93
N ARG A 78 -18.18 -0.57 20.15
CA ARG A 78 -19.00 -1.70 20.63
C ARG A 78 -18.89 -2.86 19.66
N GLY A 79 -19.02 -4.08 20.18
CA GLY A 79 -18.97 -5.31 19.36
C GLY A 79 -17.57 -5.65 18.86
N VAL A 80 -16.54 -5.07 19.46
CA VAL A 80 -15.13 -5.36 19.18
C VAL A 80 -14.60 -6.24 20.34
N PRO A 81 -13.95 -7.38 20.04
CA PRO A 81 -13.31 -8.19 21.07
C PRO A 81 -12.27 -7.40 21.89
N ASP A 82 -12.12 -7.75 23.17
CA ASP A 82 -11.23 -7.09 24.12
C ASP A 82 -9.74 -7.17 23.76
N TRP A 83 -9.35 -8.22 23.05
CA TRP A 83 -7.98 -8.44 22.58
C TRP A 83 -7.61 -7.66 21.32
N ILE A 84 -8.57 -7.00 20.65
CA ILE A 84 -8.28 -6.17 19.47
C ILE A 84 -7.50 -4.92 19.89
N ARG A 85 -6.29 -4.79 19.35
CA ARG A 85 -5.47 -3.59 19.53
C ARG A 85 -5.79 -2.52 18.50
N THR A 86 -5.68 -1.27 18.95
CA THR A 86 -5.84 -0.09 18.12
C THR A 86 -4.64 0.83 18.27
N ALA A 87 -4.49 1.76 17.33
CA ALA A 87 -3.51 2.83 17.40
C ALA A 87 -4.14 4.13 16.94
N THR A 88 -3.87 5.21 17.67
CA THR A 88 -4.39 6.54 17.35
C THR A 88 -3.54 7.18 16.25
N ILE A 89 -4.17 7.53 15.13
CA ILE A 89 -3.54 8.27 14.03
C ILE A 89 -4.08 9.70 13.96
N ARG A 90 -3.30 10.61 13.38
CA ARG A 90 -3.73 11.96 12.97
C ARG A 90 -3.88 12.04 11.45
N PHE A 91 -5.07 12.44 11.00
CA PHE A 91 -5.36 12.77 9.61
C PHE A 91 -4.71 14.11 9.20
N PRO A 92 -4.67 14.46 7.91
CA PRO A 92 -4.17 15.77 7.47
C PRO A 92 -4.87 16.97 8.13
N SER A 93 -6.14 16.81 8.52
CA SER A 93 -6.91 17.82 9.27
C SER A 93 -6.58 17.90 10.76
N MET A 94 -5.62 17.10 11.25
CA MET A 94 -5.28 16.89 12.67
C MET A 94 -6.35 16.22 13.52
N ARG A 95 -7.52 15.91 12.96
CA ARG A 95 -8.49 15.01 13.59
C ARG A 95 -7.83 13.66 13.84
N THR A 96 -8.16 13.05 14.97
CA THR A 96 -7.67 11.72 15.35
C THR A 96 -8.70 10.64 15.10
N ALA A 97 -8.24 9.40 14.90
CA ALA A 97 -9.05 8.20 15.04
C ALA A 97 -8.20 7.04 15.52
N ASP A 98 -8.84 6.10 16.22
CA ASP A 98 -8.25 4.82 16.57
C ASP A 98 -8.56 3.83 15.44
N GLU A 99 -7.52 3.40 14.75
CA GLU A 99 -7.61 2.38 13.69
C GLU A 99 -7.19 1.01 14.23
N LEU A 100 -7.55 -0.06 13.53
CA LEU A 100 -7.04 -1.40 13.85
C LEU A 100 -5.52 -1.37 13.77
N SER A 101 -4.83 -1.91 14.78
CA SER A 101 -3.38 -2.10 14.76
C SER A 101 -3.08 -3.57 14.99
N PRO A 102 -2.97 -4.39 13.92
CA PRO A 102 -2.81 -5.84 14.07
C PRO A 102 -1.58 -6.22 14.88
N ALA A 103 -1.77 -6.95 15.98
CA ALA A 103 -0.66 -7.47 16.80
C ALA A 103 -0.29 -8.92 16.43
N ASP A 104 -1.22 -9.65 15.82
CA ASP A 104 -1.10 -11.07 15.49
C ASP A 104 -2.15 -11.45 14.43
N LEU A 105 -2.14 -12.72 14.03
CA LEU A 105 -2.98 -13.22 12.95
C LEU A 105 -4.47 -13.19 13.29
N ALA A 106 -4.84 -13.22 14.58
CA ALA A 106 -6.24 -13.16 14.99
C ALA A 106 -6.87 -11.81 14.64
N HIS A 107 -6.09 -10.72 14.66
CA HIS A 107 -6.54 -9.39 14.26
C HIS A 107 -6.89 -9.34 12.77
N VAL A 108 -6.05 -9.94 11.93
CA VAL A 108 -6.27 -10.03 10.47
C VAL A 108 -7.48 -10.92 10.19
N ALA A 109 -7.58 -12.07 10.84
CA ALA A 109 -8.70 -13.00 10.72
C ALA A 109 -10.02 -12.35 11.17
N TRP A 110 -10.02 -11.60 12.28
CA TRP A 110 -11.19 -10.84 12.72
C TRP A 110 -11.60 -9.78 11.70
N ALA A 111 -10.65 -9.04 11.13
CA ALA A 111 -10.94 -8.08 10.07
C ALA A 111 -11.55 -8.77 8.83
N ALA A 112 -11.00 -9.92 8.40
CA ALA A 112 -11.57 -10.71 7.31
C ALA A 112 -12.99 -11.20 7.63
N GLN A 113 -13.24 -11.66 8.86
CA GLN A 113 -14.58 -11.98 9.35
C GLN A 113 -15.53 -10.76 9.29
N MET A 114 -15.03 -9.56 9.53
CA MET A 114 -15.80 -8.32 9.39
C MET A 114 -16.03 -7.94 7.92
N GLY A 115 -15.59 -8.75 6.96
CA GLY A 115 -15.76 -8.54 5.52
C GLY A 115 -14.65 -7.69 4.90
N THR A 116 -13.52 -7.50 5.60
CA THR A 116 -12.36 -6.84 5.00
C THR A 116 -11.81 -7.69 3.87
N VAL A 117 -11.71 -7.09 2.68
CA VAL A 117 -11.03 -7.70 1.53
C VAL A 117 -9.66 -7.06 1.33
N VAL A 118 -9.53 -5.74 1.53
CA VAL A 118 -8.27 -5.01 1.30
C VAL A 118 -7.81 -4.31 2.57
N PHE A 119 -6.53 -4.45 2.89
CA PHE A 119 -5.89 -3.80 4.03
C PHE A 119 -4.98 -2.66 3.56
N HIS A 120 -5.17 -1.48 4.16
CA HIS A 120 -4.43 -0.27 3.86
C HIS A 120 -3.70 0.26 5.10
N PRO A 121 -2.54 -0.31 5.46
CA PRO A 121 -1.76 0.15 6.60
C PRO A 121 -1.11 1.50 6.30
N TRP A 122 -1.03 2.33 7.32
CA TRP A 122 -0.20 3.53 7.29
C TRP A 122 1.30 3.15 7.20
N PRO A 123 2.17 4.01 6.64
CA PRO A 123 3.61 3.76 6.57
C PRO A 123 4.32 4.02 7.92
N VAL A 124 3.60 3.89 9.03
CA VAL A 124 4.06 4.12 10.40
C VAL A 124 3.71 2.94 11.27
N ARG A 125 4.34 2.84 12.45
CA ARG A 125 3.94 1.91 13.51
C ARG A 125 3.31 2.68 14.67
N ALA A 126 2.53 1.98 15.49
CA ALA A 126 1.76 2.54 16.60
C ALA A 126 2.63 3.31 17.62
N GLY A 127 3.90 2.91 17.79
CA GLY A 127 4.83 3.59 18.69
C GLY A 127 5.33 4.95 18.19
N ALA A 128 5.25 5.22 16.88
CA ALA A 128 5.72 6.45 16.25
C ALA A 128 4.78 6.86 15.10
N PRO A 129 3.52 7.26 15.39
CA PRO A 129 2.46 7.44 14.39
C PRO A 129 2.66 8.65 13.44
N ASP A 130 3.73 9.41 13.62
CA ASP A 130 4.06 10.61 12.84
C ASP A 130 5.38 10.51 12.08
N GLU A 131 6.11 9.40 12.27
CA GLU A 131 7.45 9.15 11.75
C GLU A 131 7.41 7.89 10.87
N PRO A 132 7.24 8.02 9.55
CA PRO A 132 7.17 6.86 8.68
C PRO A 132 8.44 6.02 8.74
N ASP A 133 8.27 4.71 8.80
CA ASP A 133 9.36 3.73 8.66
C ASP A 133 9.36 3.10 7.26
N GLU A 134 8.45 3.48 6.37
CA GLU A 134 8.40 3.02 4.97
C GLU A 134 8.44 4.22 4.01
N LEU A 135 9.40 4.22 3.09
CA LEU A 135 9.31 4.98 1.85
C LEU A 135 8.62 4.09 0.81
N ARG A 136 7.50 4.57 0.25
CA ARG A 136 6.66 3.83 -0.70
C ARG A 136 6.71 4.51 -2.06
N ILE A 137 7.14 3.76 -3.07
CA ILE A 137 7.24 4.20 -4.45
C ILE A 137 6.12 3.51 -5.23
N ASP A 138 5.21 4.28 -5.81
CA ASP A 138 4.05 3.79 -6.56
C ASP A 138 4.20 4.09 -8.04
N LEU A 139 4.21 3.03 -8.86
CA LEU A 139 4.39 3.09 -10.30
C LEU A 139 3.04 2.84 -10.98
N ASP A 140 2.39 3.92 -11.40
CA ASP A 140 1.03 3.88 -11.96
C ASP A 140 1.04 4.07 -13.49
N PRO A 141 0.72 3.03 -14.28
CA PRO A 141 0.65 3.15 -15.73
C PRO A 141 -0.52 4.05 -16.15
N GLN A 142 -0.22 5.08 -16.93
CA GLN A 142 -1.22 5.97 -17.51
C GLN A 142 -1.82 5.36 -18.80
N PRO A 143 -2.96 5.87 -19.31
CA PRO A 143 -3.51 5.41 -20.59
C PRO A 143 -2.44 5.41 -21.69
N GLY A 144 -2.39 4.32 -22.48
CA GLY A 144 -1.34 4.09 -23.49
C GLY A 144 -0.15 3.27 -22.99
N THR A 145 0.01 3.09 -21.67
CA THR A 145 1.05 2.22 -21.09
C THR A 145 0.50 0.93 -20.50
N GLY A 146 1.32 -0.11 -20.48
CA GLY A 146 1.02 -1.44 -19.96
C GLY A 146 1.96 -1.87 -18.84
N PHE A 147 1.84 -3.12 -18.39
CA PHE A 147 2.64 -3.65 -17.30
C PHE A 147 4.14 -3.70 -17.64
N ALA A 148 4.50 -3.98 -18.90
CA ALA A 148 5.88 -3.95 -19.36
C ALA A 148 6.56 -2.58 -19.16
N ASP A 149 5.85 -1.47 -19.37
CA ASP A 149 6.37 -0.12 -19.11
C ASP A 149 6.60 0.11 -17.60
N VAL A 150 5.73 -0.47 -16.77
CA VAL A 150 5.86 -0.45 -15.31
C VAL A 150 7.09 -1.26 -14.87
N ILE A 151 7.35 -2.41 -15.47
CA ILE A 151 8.56 -3.20 -15.20
C ILE A 151 9.82 -2.43 -15.61
N ALA A 152 9.83 -1.84 -16.80
CA ALA A 152 10.96 -1.01 -17.24
C ALA A 152 11.20 0.16 -16.28
N THR A 153 10.13 0.79 -15.77
CA THR A 153 10.20 1.84 -14.75
C THR A 153 10.73 1.31 -13.42
N ALA A 154 10.30 0.12 -13.00
CA ALA A 154 10.75 -0.51 -11.76
C ALA A 154 12.25 -0.83 -11.79
N GLU A 155 12.81 -1.23 -12.95
CA GLU A 155 14.25 -1.42 -13.11
C GLU A 155 15.04 -0.11 -12.99
N VAL A 156 14.49 1.02 -13.47
CA VAL A 156 15.09 2.34 -13.22
C VAL A 156 15.07 2.68 -11.73
N VAL A 157 13.98 2.38 -11.03
CA VAL A 157 13.90 2.53 -9.56
C VAL A 157 14.95 1.65 -8.88
N ARG A 158 15.09 0.38 -9.28
CA ARG A 158 16.10 -0.54 -8.75
C ARG A 158 17.52 0.02 -8.90
N ALA A 159 17.84 0.58 -10.06
CA ALA A 159 19.13 1.20 -10.32
C ALA A 159 19.38 2.45 -9.43
N VAL A 160 18.37 3.31 -9.27
CA VAL A 160 18.46 4.48 -8.37
C VAL A 160 18.67 4.06 -6.92
N LEU A 161 17.95 3.02 -6.46
CA LEU A 161 18.15 2.48 -5.12
C LEU A 161 19.53 1.83 -4.95
N ALA A 162 20.04 1.16 -5.98
CA ALA A 162 21.38 0.59 -5.97
C ALA A 162 22.48 1.67 -5.83
N ASP A 163 22.33 2.81 -6.50
CA ASP A 163 23.25 3.95 -6.36
C ASP A 163 23.28 4.52 -4.93
N LEU A 164 22.15 4.42 -4.22
CA LEU A 164 22.04 4.79 -2.79
C LEU A 164 22.56 3.69 -1.85
N GLY A 165 22.84 2.49 -2.35
CA GLY A 165 23.11 1.30 -1.53
C GLY A 165 21.88 0.81 -0.76
N TRP A 166 20.67 1.08 -1.26
CA TRP A 166 19.42 0.75 -0.59
C TRP A 166 18.77 -0.50 -1.19
N THR A 167 18.10 -1.26 -0.33
CA THR A 167 17.32 -2.43 -0.75
C THR A 167 15.85 -2.04 -0.91
N GLY A 168 15.33 -2.18 -2.14
CA GLY A 168 13.90 -2.07 -2.43
C GLY A 168 13.22 -3.43 -2.45
N TYR A 169 11.96 -3.45 -2.02
CA TYR A 169 11.11 -4.64 -1.92
C TYR A 169 9.89 -4.48 -2.84
N PRO A 170 9.94 -5.03 -4.07
CA PRO A 170 8.89 -4.84 -5.05
C PRO A 170 7.69 -5.76 -4.80
N LYS A 171 6.50 -5.26 -5.13
CA LYS A 171 5.28 -6.05 -5.18
C LYS A 171 4.39 -5.59 -6.32
N THR A 172 3.70 -6.52 -6.96
CA THR A 172 2.58 -6.11 -7.83
C THR A 172 1.55 -5.36 -6.99
N SER A 173 0.86 -4.38 -7.57
CA SER A 173 -0.28 -3.76 -6.89
C SER A 173 -1.47 -4.72 -6.82
N GLY A 174 -1.52 -5.76 -7.67
CA GLY A 174 -2.72 -6.54 -8.00
C GLY A 174 -3.70 -5.79 -8.94
N GLY A 175 -3.41 -4.52 -9.27
CA GLY A 175 -4.10 -3.76 -10.31
C GLY A 175 -3.27 -3.77 -11.58
N ARG A 176 -2.85 -2.58 -12.01
CA ARG A 176 -1.99 -2.39 -13.19
C ARG A 176 -0.57 -1.93 -12.84
N GLY A 177 -0.35 -1.43 -11.63
CA GLY A 177 0.94 -0.86 -11.20
C GLY A 177 1.79 -1.81 -10.37
N VAL A 178 2.97 -1.31 -9.98
CA VAL A 178 3.92 -1.93 -9.08
C VAL A 178 4.18 -0.98 -7.92
N HIS A 179 4.35 -1.52 -6.72
CA HIS A 179 4.84 -0.75 -5.58
C HIS A 179 6.22 -1.26 -5.19
N VAL A 180 7.14 -0.35 -4.85
CA VAL A 180 8.44 -0.68 -4.27
C VAL A 180 8.52 -0.05 -2.90
N TYR A 181 8.72 -0.87 -1.87
CA TYR A 181 8.88 -0.39 -0.49
C TYR A 181 10.35 -0.37 -0.11
N VAL A 182 10.75 0.63 0.67
CA VAL A 182 12.07 0.73 1.28
C VAL A 182 11.87 0.98 2.77
N ARG A 183 12.50 0.16 3.61
CA ARG A 183 12.53 0.40 5.06
C ARG A 183 13.49 1.55 5.36
N ILE A 184 12.98 2.55 6.07
CA ILE A 184 13.74 3.72 6.52
C ILE A 184 13.67 3.82 8.04
N ALA A 185 14.65 4.50 8.65
CA ALA A 185 14.57 4.78 10.08
C ALA A 185 13.36 5.71 10.40
N PRO A 186 12.56 5.44 11.44
CA PRO A 186 11.44 6.31 11.82
C PRO A 186 11.96 7.55 12.55
N GLN A 187 12.56 8.48 11.80
CA GLN A 187 13.16 9.71 12.35
C GLN A 187 12.68 10.98 11.63
N TRP A 188 11.96 10.81 10.53
CA TRP A 188 11.55 11.89 9.63
C TRP A 188 10.05 12.04 9.62
N SER A 189 9.57 13.26 9.43
CA SER A 189 8.13 13.52 9.34
C SER A 189 7.56 13.05 7.99
N PHE A 190 6.24 12.89 7.90
CA PHE A 190 5.55 12.69 6.61
C PHE A 190 5.94 13.72 5.53
N VAL A 191 6.21 14.96 5.92
CA VAL A 191 6.61 16.01 4.97
C VAL A 191 7.99 15.68 4.40
N ASP A 192 8.96 15.34 5.25
CA ASP A 192 10.32 14.99 4.85
C ASP A 192 10.34 13.75 3.96
N VAL A 193 9.62 12.69 4.35
CA VAL A 193 9.56 11.44 3.57
C VAL A 193 8.87 11.65 2.22
N ARG A 194 7.83 12.49 2.15
CA ARG A 194 7.22 12.87 0.86
C ARG A 194 8.18 13.69 -0.01
N ARG A 195 8.92 14.64 0.56
CA ARG A 195 9.93 15.42 -0.19
C ARG A 195 11.03 14.51 -0.73
N ALA A 196 11.49 13.55 0.07
CA ALA A 196 12.44 12.52 -0.37
C ALA A 196 11.87 11.66 -1.51
N ALA A 197 10.60 11.25 -1.44
CA ALA A 197 9.91 10.53 -2.52
C ALA A 197 9.86 11.35 -3.82
N ILE A 198 9.62 12.66 -3.73
CA ILE A 198 9.64 13.56 -4.89
C ILE A 198 11.05 13.62 -5.51
N ALA A 199 12.10 13.80 -4.70
CA ALA A 199 13.47 13.87 -5.20
C ALA A 199 13.91 12.56 -5.86
N LEU A 200 13.55 11.41 -5.28
CA LEU A 200 13.77 10.10 -5.89
C LEU A 200 12.99 9.97 -7.21
N ALA A 201 11.71 10.37 -7.23
CA ALA A 201 10.88 10.27 -8.42
C ALA A 201 11.41 11.11 -9.58
N ARG A 202 11.92 12.31 -9.31
CA ARG A 202 12.60 13.16 -10.30
C ARG A 202 13.89 12.54 -10.81
N GLU A 203 14.64 11.87 -9.95
CA GLU A 203 15.85 11.17 -10.37
C GLU A 203 15.53 10.00 -11.31
N VAL A 204 14.49 9.23 -10.97
CA VAL A 204 13.98 8.15 -11.82
C VAL A 204 13.48 8.71 -13.16
N GLU A 205 12.70 9.79 -13.14
CA GLU A 205 12.21 10.48 -14.35
C GLU A 205 13.37 10.99 -15.22
N ARG A 206 14.41 11.61 -14.64
CA ARG A 206 15.58 12.11 -15.40
C ARG A 206 16.31 11.00 -16.17
N ARG A 207 16.30 9.77 -15.66
CA ARG A 207 16.96 8.62 -16.32
C ARG A 207 16.16 8.06 -17.49
N ASN A 208 14.84 8.23 -17.49
CA ASN A 208 13.98 7.82 -18.61
C ASN A 208 12.77 8.78 -18.77
N PRO A 209 13.00 10.02 -19.24
CA PRO A 209 11.93 11.02 -19.37
C PRO A 209 10.94 10.69 -20.50
N ALA A 210 11.29 9.76 -21.39
CA ALA A 210 10.41 9.29 -22.45
C ALA A 210 9.31 8.38 -21.92
N GLY A 211 9.62 7.52 -20.93
CA GLY A 211 8.67 6.54 -20.38
C GLY A 211 8.13 6.86 -18.98
N ILE A 212 8.69 7.86 -18.29
CA ILE A 212 8.40 8.14 -16.88
C ILE A 212 7.98 9.60 -16.69
N THR A 213 7.04 9.87 -15.79
CA THR A 213 6.62 11.24 -15.46
C THR A 213 6.34 11.46 -13.98
N THR A 214 6.64 12.67 -13.49
CA THR A 214 6.14 13.19 -12.20
C THR A 214 5.10 14.30 -12.36
N SER A 215 4.59 14.55 -13.57
CA SER A 215 3.59 15.61 -13.77
C SER A 215 2.29 15.30 -13.01
N TRP A 216 1.86 16.30 -12.24
CA TRP A 216 0.63 16.23 -11.48
C TRP A 216 -0.61 16.24 -12.38
N TRP A 217 -0.60 17.03 -13.44
CA TRP A 217 -1.72 17.16 -14.38
C TRP A 217 -1.80 15.96 -15.31
N LYS A 218 -2.96 15.29 -15.35
CA LYS A 218 -3.14 14.08 -16.17
C LYS A 218 -2.91 14.36 -17.65
N GLU A 219 -3.31 15.54 -18.12
CA GLU A 219 -3.11 16.00 -19.50
C GLU A 219 -1.64 16.13 -19.90
N GLU A 220 -0.72 16.31 -18.95
CA GLU A 220 0.72 16.47 -19.21
C GLU A 220 1.50 15.15 -19.11
N ARG A 221 0.87 14.08 -18.58
CA ARG A 221 1.56 12.80 -18.36
C ARG A 221 1.92 12.10 -19.67
N GLY A 222 1.05 12.18 -20.66
CA GLY A 222 1.14 11.41 -21.89
C GLY A 222 1.10 9.89 -21.63
N GLU A 223 1.66 9.12 -22.57
CA GLU A 223 1.79 7.66 -22.48
C GLU A 223 3.04 7.28 -21.67
N ARG A 224 3.05 7.63 -20.38
CA ARG A 224 4.17 7.38 -19.46
C ARG A 224 3.70 6.74 -18.16
N VAL A 225 4.61 6.11 -17.43
CA VAL A 225 4.36 5.65 -16.07
C VAL A 225 4.50 6.83 -15.11
N PHE A 226 3.46 7.06 -14.31
CA PHE A 226 3.46 8.12 -13.31
C PHE A 226 4.02 7.60 -11.99
N LEU A 227 5.00 8.30 -11.42
CA LEU A 227 5.45 8.03 -10.05
C LEU A 227 4.59 8.85 -9.09
N ASP A 228 3.64 8.18 -8.41
CA ASP A 228 2.73 8.84 -7.49
C ASP A 228 3.39 9.14 -6.13
N TYR A 229 4.20 10.20 -6.12
CA TYR A 229 4.85 10.72 -4.92
C TYR A 229 3.87 11.13 -3.81
N ASN A 230 2.59 11.38 -4.13
CA ASN A 230 1.60 11.75 -3.13
C ASN A 230 1.14 10.56 -2.29
N GLN A 231 1.50 9.32 -2.64
CA GLN A 231 1.24 8.14 -1.81
C GLN A 231 1.99 8.18 -0.47
N MET A 232 3.02 9.03 -0.35
CA MET A 232 3.70 9.31 0.92
C MET A 232 3.03 10.42 1.75
N ALA A 233 1.97 11.07 1.26
CA ALA A 233 1.18 11.96 2.10
C ALA A 233 0.40 11.17 3.16
N ARG A 234 -0.05 11.87 4.22
CA ARG A 234 -0.93 11.26 5.22
C ARG A 234 -2.24 10.77 4.60
N ASP A 235 -2.81 9.71 5.17
CA ASP A 235 -4.16 9.23 4.84
C ASP A 235 -4.36 8.84 3.37
N ARG A 236 -3.35 8.21 2.78
CA ARG A 236 -3.38 7.65 1.44
C ARG A 236 -3.54 6.13 1.50
N THR A 237 -4.45 5.61 0.69
CA THR A 237 -4.71 4.17 0.63
C THR A 237 -3.73 3.51 -0.33
N ILE A 238 -2.99 2.52 0.19
CA ILE A 238 -2.16 1.60 -0.59
C ILE A 238 -2.42 0.20 -0.07
N ALA A 239 -2.72 -0.75 -0.96
CA ALA A 239 -2.90 -2.14 -0.54
C ALA A 239 -1.54 -2.69 -0.06
N CYS A 240 -1.49 -3.31 1.13
CA CYS A 240 -0.26 -3.90 1.62
C CYS A 240 0.10 -5.21 0.90
N ALA A 241 1.34 -5.66 1.12
CA ALA A 241 1.79 -6.98 0.70
C ALA A 241 0.81 -8.08 1.17
N TYR A 242 0.50 -9.04 0.30
CA TYR A 242 -0.45 -10.13 0.51
C TYR A 242 -1.92 -9.72 0.67
N SER A 243 -2.25 -8.43 0.67
CA SER A 243 -3.66 -8.01 0.62
C SER A 243 -4.29 -8.44 -0.70
N LEU A 244 -5.46 -9.06 -0.63
CA LEU A 244 -6.34 -9.20 -1.80
C LEU A 244 -6.72 -7.82 -2.33
N ARG A 245 -7.12 -7.77 -3.60
CA ARG A 245 -7.72 -6.61 -4.25
C ARG A 245 -9.20 -6.90 -4.51
N ALA A 246 -10.03 -5.89 -4.29
CA ALA A 246 -11.45 -5.94 -4.60
C ALA A 246 -11.72 -5.72 -6.09
N ASN A 247 -11.23 -6.62 -6.92
CA ASN A 247 -11.53 -6.67 -8.35
C ASN A 247 -12.09 -8.05 -8.72
N ALA A 248 -12.72 -8.15 -9.90
CA ALA A 248 -13.36 -9.39 -10.35
C ALA A 248 -12.38 -10.59 -10.48
N ARG A 249 -11.08 -10.31 -10.58
CA ARG A 249 -10.02 -11.31 -10.73
C ARG A 249 -9.55 -11.89 -9.39
N ALA A 250 -9.90 -11.25 -8.26
CA ALA A 250 -9.46 -11.61 -6.91
C ALA A 250 -7.92 -11.64 -6.76
N THR A 251 -7.23 -10.72 -7.44
CA THR A 251 -5.77 -10.66 -7.43
C THR A 251 -5.22 -10.22 -6.08
N VAL A 252 -3.92 -10.44 -5.89
CA VAL A 252 -3.17 -10.09 -4.68
C VAL A 252 -2.19 -8.95 -4.98
N SER A 253 -1.97 -8.03 -4.04
CA SER A 253 -0.77 -7.20 -4.07
C SER A 253 0.43 -8.06 -3.66
N ALA A 254 1.03 -8.71 -4.65
CA ALA A 254 1.91 -9.86 -4.44
C ALA A 254 3.38 -9.42 -4.28
N PRO A 255 4.02 -9.70 -3.12
CA PRO A 255 5.46 -9.61 -2.99
C PRO A 255 6.17 -10.55 -3.94
N VAL A 256 7.18 -10.02 -4.62
CA VAL A 256 8.02 -10.75 -5.56
C VAL A 256 9.47 -10.35 -5.32
N THR A 257 10.40 -11.20 -5.74
CA THR A 257 11.80 -10.78 -5.89
C THR A 257 11.95 -9.86 -7.11
N TRP A 258 13.05 -9.13 -7.20
CA TRP A 258 13.35 -8.34 -8.41
C TRP A 258 13.45 -9.21 -9.66
N ASP A 259 14.03 -10.40 -9.55
CA ASP A 259 14.20 -11.30 -10.70
C ASP A 259 12.85 -11.90 -11.14
N GLU A 260 11.95 -12.21 -10.20
CA GLU A 260 10.57 -12.62 -10.52
C GLU A 260 9.76 -11.48 -11.15
N LEU A 261 9.95 -10.24 -10.68
CA LEU A 261 9.20 -9.08 -11.16
C LEU A 261 9.36 -8.89 -12.67
N ALA A 262 10.54 -9.18 -13.23
CA ALA A 262 10.86 -9.00 -14.64
C ALA A 262 9.96 -9.81 -15.59
N SER A 263 9.35 -10.90 -15.12
CA SER A 263 8.46 -11.77 -15.90
C SER A 263 7.09 -12.00 -15.27
N ALA A 264 6.79 -11.30 -14.18
CA ALA A 264 5.53 -11.45 -13.46
C ALA A 264 4.38 -10.83 -14.25
N GLU A 265 3.19 -11.42 -14.15
CA GLU A 265 1.93 -10.75 -14.49
C GLU A 265 1.07 -10.63 -13.23
N PRO A 266 0.32 -9.53 -13.03
CA PRO A 266 -0.53 -9.38 -11.84
C PRO A 266 -1.54 -10.52 -11.66
N ASP A 267 -1.98 -11.13 -12.76
CA ASP A 267 -2.98 -12.21 -12.76
C ASP A 267 -2.37 -13.60 -12.43
N ASP A 268 -1.05 -13.71 -12.33
CA ASP A 268 -0.39 -14.92 -11.78
C ASP A 268 -0.70 -15.09 -10.28
N PHE A 269 -1.06 -13.99 -9.61
CA PHE A 269 -1.25 -13.92 -8.17
C PHE A 269 -2.70 -13.59 -7.82
N ASP A 270 -3.46 -14.61 -7.44
CA ASP A 270 -4.82 -14.48 -6.94
C ASP A 270 -5.02 -15.23 -5.63
N LEU A 271 -6.23 -15.09 -5.07
CA LEU A 271 -6.66 -15.75 -3.84
C LEU A 271 -6.30 -17.24 -3.80
N ARG A 272 -6.37 -17.94 -4.95
CA ARG A 272 -6.14 -19.37 -5.05
C ARG A 272 -4.68 -19.72 -5.33
N THR A 273 -3.97 -18.95 -6.13
CA THR A 273 -2.58 -19.26 -6.53
C THR A 273 -1.54 -18.84 -5.50
N MET A 274 -1.81 -17.80 -4.71
CA MET A 274 -0.84 -17.27 -3.76
C MET A 274 -0.56 -18.19 -2.56
N PRO A 275 -1.55 -18.84 -1.90
CA PRO A 275 -1.28 -19.75 -0.78
C PRO A 275 -0.28 -20.89 -1.09
N PRO A 276 -0.43 -21.69 -2.16
CA PRO A 276 0.56 -22.72 -2.48
C PRO A 276 1.91 -22.14 -2.85
N ARG A 277 1.94 -20.97 -3.51
CA ARG A 277 3.21 -20.25 -3.78
C ARG A 277 3.90 -19.87 -2.47
N PHE A 278 3.19 -19.22 -1.55
CA PHE A 278 3.75 -18.79 -0.26
C PHE A 278 4.31 -19.98 0.53
N ALA A 279 3.60 -21.11 0.55
CA ALA A 279 4.09 -22.33 1.19
C ALA A 279 5.37 -22.87 0.54
N ALA A 280 5.53 -22.71 -0.78
CA ALA A 280 6.68 -23.24 -1.52
C ALA A 280 7.93 -22.35 -1.44
N VAL A 281 7.78 -21.03 -1.53
CA VAL A 281 8.92 -20.09 -1.66
C VAL A 281 9.08 -19.14 -0.46
N GLY A 282 8.13 -19.14 0.48
CA GLY A 282 8.12 -18.23 1.62
C GLY A 282 7.76 -16.79 1.25
N ASP A 283 8.24 -15.85 2.07
CA ASP A 283 7.98 -14.41 1.91
C ASP A 283 9.16 -13.70 1.21
N PRO A 284 9.01 -13.22 -0.05
CA PRO A 284 10.06 -12.44 -0.72
C PRO A 284 10.45 -11.15 0.01
N HIS A 285 9.62 -10.67 0.93
CA HIS A 285 9.88 -9.47 1.74
C HIS A 285 10.37 -9.82 3.16
N ALA A 286 10.76 -11.07 3.43
CA ALA A 286 11.14 -11.52 4.77
C ALA A 286 12.21 -10.63 5.45
N GLY A 287 13.17 -10.13 4.68
CA GLY A 287 14.27 -9.29 5.15
C GLY A 287 13.98 -7.77 5.19
N ILE A 288 12.76 -7.32 4.92
CA ILE A 288 12.44 -5.87 4.86
C ILE A 288 12.78 -5.11 6.14
N ASP A 289 12.75 -5.79 7.29
CA ASP A 289 13.05 -5.18 8.59
C ASP A 289 14.51 -5.37 9.02
N ASP A 290 15.37 -6.01 8.21
CA ASP A 290 16.78 -6.28 8.55
C ASP A 290 17.64 -5.01 8.53
N VAL A 291 17.32 -4.08 7.63
CA VAL A 291 18.06 -2.82 7.45
C VAL A 291 17.08 -1.66 7.34
N ALA A 292 17.25 -0.67 8.22
CA ALA A 292 16.59 0.62 8.12
C ALA A 292 17.53 1.66 7.52
N HIS A 293 17.20 2.13 6.33
CA HIS A 293 18.03 3.10 5.61
C HIS A 293 17.87 4.52 6.16
N ASP A 294 18.96 5.27 6.14
CA ASP A 294 18.98 6.69 6.48
C ASP A 294 18.48 7.52 5.30
N LEU A 295 17.45 8.36 5.48
CA LEU A 295 16.84 9.18 4.43
C LEU A 295 17.69 10.39 4.01
N THR A 296 18.73 10.73 4.79
CA THR A 296 19.57 11.92 4.58
C THR A 296 20.07 12.09 3.13
N PRO A 297 20.54 11.05 2.41
CA PRO A 297 20.96 11.19 1.01
C PRO A 297 19.85 11.74 0.09
N LEU A 298 18.59 11.31 0.27
CA LEU A 298 17.47 11.84 -0.50
C LEU A 298 17.13 13.27 -0.09
N LEU A 299 17.30 13.65 1.19
CA LEU A 299 17.12 15.03 1.64
C LEU A 299 18.20 15.97 1.07
N GLU A 300 19.42 15.47 0.81
CA GLU A 300 20.42 16.23 0.05
C GLU A 300 20.04 16.39 -1.42
N TRP A 301 19.37 15.40 -2.03
CA TRP A 301 18.79 15.56 -3.36
C TRP A 301 17.66 16.58 -3.38
N VAL A 302 16.83 16.63 -2.33
CA VAL A 302 15.82 17.69 -2.16
C VAL A 302 16.49 19.06 -2.16
N LYS A 303 17.57 19.26 -1.40
CA LYS A 303 18.33 20.53 -1.36
C LYS A 303 18.97 20.86 -2.72
N ARG A 304 19.46 19.84 -3.46
CA ARG A 304 19.97 20.03 -4.82
C ARG A 304 18.87 20.53 -5.74
N ASP A 305 17.75 19.81 -5.78
CA ASP A 305 16.59 20.17 -6.59
C ASP A 305 16.09 21.60 -6.25
N GLU A 306 16.06 21.99 -4.97
CA GLU A 306 15.71 23.36 -4.56
C GLU A 306 16.69 24.41 -5.09
N ARG A 307 18.00 24.14 -5.11
CA ARG A 307 19.00 25.03 -5.72
C ARG A 307 18.80 25.15 -7.23
N ASP A 308 18.31 24.09 -7.87
CA ASP A 308 18.00 24.04 -9.30
C ASP A 308 16.59 24.61 -9.63
N GLY A 309 15.90 25.20 -8.63
CA GLY A 309 14.59 25.82 -8.80
C GLY A 309 13.41 24.83 -8.77
N LEU A 310 13.66 23.56 -8.46
CA LEU A 310 12.67 22.49 -8.38
C LEU A 310 12.21 22.29 -6.93
N GLY A 311 11.22 23.08 -6.50
CA GLY A 311 10.63 23.04 -5.15
C GLY A 311 9.72 21.83 -4.88
N ASP A 312 8.76 22.00 -3.97
CA ASP A 312 7.73 20.98 -3.70
C ASP A 312 6.82 20.73 -4.92
N LEU A 313 6.14 19.58 -4.95
CA LEU A 313 5.12 19.28 -5.96
C LEU A 313 3.70 19.37 -5.35
N PRO A 314 2.65 19.58 -6.16
CA PRO A 314 1.30 19.72 -5.64
C PRO A 314 0.80 18.49 -4.88
N TYR A 315 0.04 18.74 -3.82
CA TYR A 315 -0.76 17.71 -3.16
C TYR A 315 -2.03 17.40 -3.98
N PRO A 316 -2.72 16.28 -3.71
CA PRO A 316 -4.03 16.03 -4.30
C PRO A 316 -5.02 17.18 -4.02
N PRO A 317 -5.95 17.52 -4.94
CA PRO A 317 -6.81 18.70 -4.81
C PRO A 317 -7.67 18.70 -3.55
N ASP A 318 -8.06 17.52 -3.09
CA ASP A 318 -8.91 17.25 -1.92
C ASP A 318 -8.12 17.09 -0.62
N HIS A 319 -6.78 17.15 -0.67
CA HIS A 319 -5.94 16.91 0.50
C HIS A 319 -5.95 18.12 1.47
N PRO A 320 -6.40 17.98 2.73
CA PRO A 320 -6.42 19.10 3.68
C PRO A 320 -5.02 19.60 4.02
N LYS A 321 -4.87 20.90 4.35
CA LYS A 321 -3.62 21.48 4.87
C LYS A 321 -3.43 21.14 6.35
N MET A 322 -2.21 20.78 6.73
CA MET A 322 -1.85 20.62 8.14
C MET A 322 -1.52 21.99 8.77
N PRO A 323 -1.87 22.23 10.05
CA PRO A 323 -1.40 23.42 10.77
C PRO A 323 0.13 23.48 10.81
N GLY A 324 0.70 24.64 10.47
CA GLY A 324 2.16 24.83 10.42
C GLY A 324 2.84 24.28 9.16
N GLU A 325 2.08 23.70 8.22
CA GLU A 325 2.63 23.24 6.94
C GLU A 325 3.14 24.42 6.09
N PRO A 326 4.32 24.30 5.43
CA PRO A 326 4.78 25.28 4.46
C PRO A 326 3.75 25.58 3.36
N LYS A 327 3.89 26.72 2.67
CA LYS A 327 3.02 27.05 1.54
C LYS A 327 3.17 25.99 0.45
N ARG A 328 2.08 25.23 0.21
CA ARG A 328 2.00 24.28 -0.91
C ARG A 328 2.14 24.98 -2.26
N VAL A 329 2.87 24.35 -3.16
CA VAL A 329 2.87 24.70 -4.57
C VAL A 329 1.46 24.49 -5.11
N GLN A 330 0.88 25.55 -5.67
CA GLN A 330 -0.40 25.44 -6.38
C GLN A 330 -0.14 24.82 -7.75
N PRO A 331 -1.03 23.93 -8.22
CA PRO A 331 -0.99 23.47 -9.59
C PRO A 331 -1.05 24.69 -10.53
N SER A 332 0.02 24.94 -11.30
CA SER A 332 0.00 25.92 -12.38
C SER A 332 -0.33 25.18 -13.67
N LYS A 333 -1.34 25.63 -14.43
CA LYS A 333 -1.62 25.12 -15.77
C LYS A 333 -0.91 25.98 -16.79
N ASP A 334 -0.31 25.36 -17.79
CA ASP A 334 0.04 26.09 -19.01
C ASP A 334 -1.27 26.46 -19.74
N ARG A 335 -1.59 27.76 -19.82
CA ARG A 335 -2.87 28.26 -20.38
C ARG A 335 -2.83 28.37 -21.91
N ASP A 336 -1.70 28.05 -22.52
CA ASP A 336 -1.42 28.30 -23.94
C ASP A 336 -1.71 27.08 -24.85
N LEU A 337 -2.12 25.95 -24.27
CA LEU A 337 -2.66 24.80 -25.01
C LEU A 337 -4.20 24.86 -25.03
N LYS A 338 -4.75 25.64 -25.97
CA LYS A 338 -6.18 25.65 -26.33
C LYS A 338 -6.38 25.31 -27.79
#